data_AF-A0A1H8ZQ42-F1
#
_entry.id   AF-A0A1H8ZQ42-F1
#
_cell.length_a   1.000
_cell.length_b   1.000
_cell.length_c   1.000
_cell.angle_alpha   90.00
_cell.angle_beta   90.00
_cell.angle_gamma   90.00
#
_symmetry.space_group_name_H-M   'P 1'
#
loop_
_entity.id
_entity.type
_entity.pdbx_description
1 polymer ?
#
loop_
_entity_poly.entity_id
_entity_poly.type
_entity_poly.pdbx_seq_one_letter_code
_entity_poly.pdbx_strand_id
1 'polypeptide(L)'
;MGKRNKAVLVSEEDWSAIQETLYLLSVPGMRESIREGMDTPVDGCDEVPALIHECSPCSLAEVWFDEDDGNIYLNLNRVATEEDLENDSYLECEGQTIETVQIQVAFCPYCGEKLSVGKEIVVPNFQHYNFGRKK
;
A
#
# COMPACT_ATOMS: atom_id res chain seq x y z
N MET A 1 -13.83 33.75 -40.17
CA MET A 1 -12.85 33.07 -39.28
C MET A 1 -11.67 33.99 -38.99
N GLY A 2 -11.34 34.23 -37.72
CA GLY A 2 -10.21 35.06 -37.31
C GLY A 2 -8.87 34.31 -37.35
N LYS A 3 -7.79 35.01 -37.73
CA LYS A 3 -6.41 34.49 -37.91
C LYS A 3 -5.71 34.00 -36.62
N ARG A 4 -6.44 33.75 -35.53
CA ARG A 4 -5.91 33.44 -34.18
C ARG A 4 -6.39 32.11 -33.60
N ASN A 5 -7.21 31.35 -34.32
CA ASN A 5 -7.74 30.08 -33.82
C ASN A 5 -6.77 28.94 -34.19
N LYS A 6 -5.69 28.80 -33.41
CA LYS A 6 -4.80 27.63 -33.49
C LYS A 6 -5.16 26.67 -32.36
N ALA A 7 -5.39 25.41 -32.71
CA ALA A 7 -5.59 24.32 -31.77
C ALA A 7 -4.45 23.31 -31.94
N VAL A 8 -4.08 22.66 -30.83
CA VAL A 8 -3.17 21.52 -30.83
C VAL A 8 -3.99 20.31 -30.41
N LEU A 9 -3.91 19.23 -31.18
CA LEU A 9 -4.52 17.96 -30.83
C LEU A 9 -3.46 17.09 -30.17
N VAL A 10 -3.81 16.52 -29.03
CA VAL A 10 -3.00 15.58 -28.25
C VAL A 10 -3.86 14.35 -27.94
N SER A 11 -3.23 13.21 -27.67
CA SER A 11 -3.95 12.05 -27.18
C SER A 11 -4.49 12.31 -25.77
N GLU A 12 -5.49 11.53 -25.34
CA GLU A 12 -6.01 11.62 -23.97
C GLU A 12 -4.92 11.25 -22.95
N GLU A 13 -4.14 10.21 -23.23
CA GLU A 13 -3.05 9.75 -22.36
C GLU A 13 -1.99 10.83 -22.17
N ASP A 14 -1.56 11.49 -23.26
CA ASP A 14 -0.61 12.61 -23.20
C ASP A 14 -1.20 13.79 -22.42
N TRP A 15 -2.50 14.06 -22.57
CA TRP A 15 -3.17 15.14 -21.83
C TRP A 15 -3.18 14.87 -20.33
N SER A 16 -3.50 13.64 -19.92
CA SER A 16 -3.48 13.22 -18.51
C SER A 16 -2.08 13.34 -17.90
N ALA A 17 -1.05 12.83 -18.59
CA ALA A 17 0.33 12.95 -18.14
C ALA A 17 0.79 14.41 -18.01
N ILE A 18 0.37 15.29 -18.93
CA ILE A 18 0.63 16.73 -18.83
C ILE A 18 -0.06 17.34 -17.60
N GLN A 19 -1.32 16.98 -17.33
CA GLN A 19 -2.05 17.48 -16.16
C GLN A 19 -1.42 17.02 -14.84
N GLU A 20 -1.03 15.76 -14.74
CA GLU A 20 -0.34 15.22 -13.57
C GLU A 20 0.99 15.94 -13.32
N THR A 21 1.78 16.15 -14.38
CA THR A 21 3.05 16.88 -14.28
C THR A 21 2.82 18.33 -13.85
N LEU A 22 1.84 19.03 -14.44
CA LEU A 22 1.50 20.40 -14.06
C LEU A 22 1.03 20.48 -12.60
N TYR A 23 0.29 19.48 -12.14
CA TYR A 23 -0.14 19.38 -10.74
C TYR A 23 1.06 19.23 -9.80
N LEU A 24 1.96 18.28 -10.06
CA LEU A 24 3.18 18.10 -9.26
C LEU A 24 4.04 19.38 -9.23
N LEU A 25 4.18 20.06 -10.36
CA LEU A 25 4.92 21.33 -10.44
C LEU A 25 4.23 22.51 -9.74
N SER A 26 2.91 22.43 -9.55
CA SER A 26 2.15 23.47 -8.86
C SER A 26 2.33 23.45 -7.34
N VAL A 27 2.71 22.30 -6.78
CA VAL A 27 3.00 22.16 -5.35
C VAL A 27 4.41 22.72 -5.05
N PRO A 28 4.53 23.75 -4.20
CA PRO A 28 5.84 24.34 -3.88
C PRO A 28 6.80 23.31 -3.29
N GLY A 29 8.01 23.21 -3.83
CA GLY A 29 9.05 22.30 -3.34
C GLY A 29 8.95 20.85 -3.82
N MET A 30 7.84 20.45 -4.48
CA MET A 30 7.60 19.06 -4.86
C MET A 30 8.55 18.59 -5.98
N ARG A 31 8.83 19.43 -6.96
CA ARG A 31 9.80 19.09 -8.03
C ARG A 31 11.22 18.88 -7.48
N GLU A 32 11.62 19.66 -6.48
CA GLU A 32 12.94 19.54 -5.83
C GLU A 32 12.99 18.24 -5.01
N SER A 33 11.93 17.95 -4.25
CA SER A 33 11.80 16.71 -3.48
C SER A 33 11.86 15.45 -4.38
N ILE A 34 11.17 15.45 -5.53
CA ILE A 34 11.22 14.33 -6.47
C ILE A 34 12.64 14.13 -7.01
N ARG A 35 13.35 15.21 -7.37
CA ARG A 35 14.73 15.12 -7.87
C ARG A 35 15.69 14.62 -6.80
N GLU A 36 15.56 15.13 -5.57
CA GLU A 36 16.35 14.66 -4.43
C GLU A 36 16.12 13.17 -4.16
N GLY A 37 14.87 12.70 -4.20
CA GLY A 37 14.54 11.29 -4.07
C GLY A 37 15.11 10.42 -5.20
N MET A 38 15.17 10.93 -6.44
CA MET A 38 15.78 10.22 -7.58
C MET A 38 17.32 10.14 -7.51
N ASP A 39 17.97 11.16 -6.93
CA ASP A 39 19.43 11.20 -6.71
C ASP A 39 19.84 10.41 -5.45
N THR A 40 18.89 10.08 -4.57
CA THR A 40 19.13 9.28 -3.36
C THR A 40 19.39 7.82 -3.75
N PRO A 41 20.51 7.21 -3.33
CA PRO A 41 20.76 5.80 -3.58
C PRO A 41 19.70 4.94 -2.86
N VAL A 42 19.37 3.78 -3.43
CA VAL A 42 18.35 2.86 -2.87
C VAL A 42 18.64 2.49 -1.41
N ASP A 43 19.93 2.39 -1.04
CA ASP A 43 20.41 2.12 0.32
C ASP A 43 20.10 3.24 1.33
N GLY A 44 19.81 4.45 0.85
CA GLY A 44 19.42 5.61 1.64
C GLY A 44 17.92 5.90 1.65
N CYS A 45 17.10 5.05 1.02
CA CYS A 45 15.65 5.08 1.21
C CYS A 45 15.31 4.55 2.59
N ASP A 46 14.25 5.07 3.21
CA ASP A 46 13.71 4.49 4.44
C ASP A 46 13.41 3.00 4.20
N GLU A 47 14.01 2.15 5.03
CA GLU A 47 13.81 0.72 4.98
C GLU A 47 12.32 0.44 5.25
N VAL A 48 11.58 0.01 4.23
CA VAL A 48 10.28 -0.64 4.45
C VAL A 48 10.59 -1.79 5.41
N PRO A 49 9.92 -1.87 6.59
CA PRO A 49 10.28 -2.83 7.63
C PRO A 49 10.50 -4.20 6.99
N ALA A 50 11.69 -4.76 7.26
CA ALA A 50 12.29 -5.87 6.55
C ALA A 50 11.21 -6.87 6.12
N LEU A 51 11.07 -7.06 4.80
CA LEU A 51 10.17 -8.05 4.25
C LEU A 51 10.57 -9.40 4.83
N ILE A 52 9.82 -9.86 5.85
CA ILE A 52 10.01 -11.14 6.54
C ILE A 52 10.08 -12.28 5.53
N HIS A 53 9.42 -12.09 4.38
CA HIS A 53 9.45 -13.01 3.27
C HIS A 53 9.09 -12.32 1.95
N GLU A 54 9.93 -12.51 0.92
CA GLU A 54 9.66 -12.09 -0.45
C GLU A 54 9.24 -13.30 -1.30
N CYS A 55 8.07 -13.24 -1.90
CA CYS A 55 7.66 -14.21 -2.90
C CYS A 55 6.73 -13.56 -3.92
N SER A 56 6.85 -13.91 -5.21
CA SER A 56 6.03 -13.33 -6.27
C SER A 56 4.51 -13.31 -5.96
N PRO A 57 3.90 -14.37 -5.41
CA PRO A 57 2.49 -14.32 -5.02
C PRO A 57 2.21 -13.54 -3.72
N CYS A 58 3.20 -13.35 -2.84
CA CYS A 58 3.10 -12.52 -1.63
C CYS A 58 3.06 -11.03 -1.98
N SER A 59 3.90 -10.59 -2.94
CA SER A 59 4.01 -9.20 -3.37
C SER A 59 2.78 -8.65 -4.09
N LEU A 60 1.86 -9.54 -4.50
CA LEU A 60 0.60 -9.19 -5.18
C LEU A 60 -0.62 -9.27 -4.26
N ALA A 61 -0.46 -9.81 -3.05
CA ALA A 61 -1.54 -9.90 -2.09
C ALA A 61 -1.52 -8.65 -1.20
N GLU A 62 -2.70 -8.10 -0.88
CA GLU A 62 -2.87 -7.01 0.10
C GLU A 62 -2.69 -7.50 1.55
N VAL A 63 -1.65 -8.31 1.78
CA VAL A 63 -1.32 -8.91 3.06
C VAL A 63 0.12 -8.58 3.41
N TRP A 64 0.40 -8.50 4.69
CA TRP A 64 1.74 -8.21 5.19
C TRP A 64 2.07 -9.10 6.37
N PHE A 65 3.35 -9.39 6.53
CA PHE A 65 3.85 -10.20 7.63
C PHE A 65 4.40 -9.28 8.71
N ASP A 66 4.20 -9.66 9.97
CA ASP A 66 4.79 -9.05 11.15
C ASP A 66 5.55 -10.11 11.95
N GLU A 67 6.63 -9.72 12.64
CA GLU A 67 7.36 -10.59 13.56
C GLU A 67 7.32 -9.99 14.96
N ASP A 68 6.75 -10.74 15.91
CA ASP A 68 6.75 -10.40 17.34
C ASP A 68 7.20 -11.62 18.14
N ASP A 69 8.23 -11.44 18.98
CA ASP A 69 8.80 -12.48 19.86
C ASP A 69 9.13 -13.82 19.15
N GLY A 70 9.59 -13.75 17.89
CA GLY A 70 9.91 -14.92 17.06
C GLY A 70 8.70 -15.67 16.49
N ASN A 71 7.50 -15.13 16.66
CA ASN A 71 6.28 -15.58 15.98
C ASN A 71 6.00 -14.71 14.77
N ILE A 72 5.66 -15.35 13.66
CA ILE A 72 5.28 -14.67 12.43
C ILE A 72 3.76 -14.56 12.36
N TYR A 73 3.27 -13.36 12.07
CA TYR A 73 1.86 -13.07 11.93
C TYR A 73 1.55 -12.60 10.51
N LEU A 74 0.56 -13.21 9.89
CA LEU A 74 -0.02 -12.77 8.63
C LEU A 74 -1.18 -11.83 8.92
N ASN A 75 -1.12 -10.62 8.39
CA ASN A 75 -2.17 -9.61 8.55
C ASN A 75 -2.98 -9.49 7.25
N LEU A 76 -4.28 -9.67 7.36
CA LEU A 76 -5.25 -9.49 6.27
C LEU A 76 -6.11 -8.27 6.58
N ASN A 77 -6.09 -7.29 5.69
CA ASN A 77 -6.83 -6.04 5.86
C ASN A 77 -8.14 -6.07 5.06
N ARG A 78 -9.24 -5.62 5.66
CA ARG A 78 -10.39 -5.11 4.89
C ARG A 78 -10.21 -3.62 4.74
N VAL A 79 -10.26 -3.13 3.51
CA VAL A 79 -10.15 -1.71 3.19
C VAL A 79 -11.50 -1.11 2.84
N ALA A 80 -11.63 0.20 3.02
CA ALA A 80 -12.82 0.96 2.71
C ALA A 80 -13.05 1.05 1.20
N THR A 81 -14.30 0.80 0.80
CA THR A 81 -14.82 1.04 -0.55
C THR A 81 -15.60 2.36 -0.61
N GLU A 82 -15.92 2.86 -1.82
CA GLU A 82 -16.85 3.99 -2.00
C GLU A 82 -18.15 3.81 -1.19
N GLU A 83 -18.72 2.61 -1.22
CA GLU A 83 -19.94 2.29 -0.49
C GLU A 83 -19.72 2.38 1.04
N ASP A 84 -18.57 1.95 1.57
CA ASP A 84 -18.27 2.10 2.99
C ASP A 84 -18.19 3.60 3.39
N LEU A 85 -17.61 4.46 2.54
CA LEU A 85 -17.52 5.91 2.78
C LEU A 85 -18.88 6.61 2.79
N GLU A 86 -19.81 6.17 1.94
CA GLU A 86 -21.19 6.68 1.96
C GLU A 86 -21.90 6.33 3.28
N ASN A 87 -21.53 5.21 3.90
CA ASN A 87 -22.19 4.68 5.09
C ASN A 87 -21.49 5.03 6.42
N ASP A 88 -20.19 5.40 6.40
CA ASP A 88 -19.42 5.73 7.59
C ASP A 88 -18.61 7.02 7.42
N SER A 89 -19.06 8.08 8.09
CA SER A 89 -18.41 9.40 8.05
C SER A 89 -17.06 9.46 8.78
N TYR A 90 -16.61 8.39 9.43
CA TYR A 90 -15.26 8.30 10.02
C TYR A 90 -14.20 7.82 9.01
N LEU A 91 -14.62 7.38 7.82
CA LEU A 91 -13.70 7.02 6.74
C LEU A 91 -13.37 8.28 5.93
N GLU A 92 -12.09 8.51 5.66
CA GLU A 92 -11.61 9.71 4.98
C GLU A 92 -11.33 9.47 3.49
N CYS A 93 -10.93 8.25 3.13
CA CYS A 93 -10.60 7.86 1.76
C CYS A 93 -10.86 6.38 1.50
N GLU A 94 -11.04 6.05 0.22
CA GLU A 94 -11.03 4.66 -0.25
C GLU A 94 -9.66 4.04 0.00
N GLY A 95 -9.64 2.76 0.35
CA GLY A 95 -8.41 2.05 0.71
C GLY A 95 -8.02 2.17 2.20
N GLN A 96 -8.68 3.03 2.98
CA GLN A 96 -8.44 3.10 4.43
C GLN A 96 -8.74 1.73 5.09
N THR A 97 -7.83 1.22 5.93
CA THR A 97 -8.05 -0.06 6.62
C THR A 97 -9.18 0.05 7.66
N ILE A 98 -10.22 -0.77 7.51
CA ILE A 98 -11.37 -0.83 8.43
C ILE A 98 -11.15 -1.91 9.50
N GLU A 99 -10.59 -3.04 9.13
CA GLU A 99 -10.33 -4.16 10.03
C GLU A 99 -9.10 -4.94 9.58
N THR A 100 -8.41 -5.53 10.56
CA THR A 100 -7.26 -6.40 10.33
C THR A 100 -7.48 -7.71 11.08
N VAL A 101 -7.35 -8.82 10.36
CA VAL A 101 -7.24 -10.15 10.94
C VAL A 101 -5.76 -10.53 10.97
N GLN A 102 -5.21 -10.70 12.15
CA GLN A 102 -3.85 -11.14 12.38
C GLN A 102 -3.85 -12.63 12.69
N ILE A 103 -3.10 -13.44 11.94
CA ILE A 103 -3.06 -14.90 12.06
C ILE A 103 -1.62 -15.35 12.29
N GLN A 104 -1.35 -16.09 13.36
CA GLN A 104 -0.02 -16.67 13.57
C GLN A 104 0.23 -17.78 12.53
N VAL A 105 1.31 -17.66 11.76
CA VAL A 105 1.67 -18.59 10.69
C VAL A 105 3.09 -19.12 10.86
N ALA A 106 3.28 -20.40 10.57
CA ALA A 106 4.61 -21.02 10.52
C ALA A 106 5.18 -21.09 9.10
N PHE A 107 4.32 -21.00 8.09
CA PHE A 107 4.66 -21.12 6.68
C PHE A 107 3.96 -20.03 5.88
N CYS A 108 4.61 -19.59 4.80
CA CYS A 108 3.97 -18.72 3.83
C CYS A 108 2.82 -19.47 3.14
N PRO A 109 1.58 -18.93 3.14
CA PRO A 109 0.44 -19.58 2.53
C PRO A 109 0.51 -19.62 0.99
N TYR A 110 1.40 -18.85 0.38
CA TYR A 110 1.50 -18.73 -1.07
C TYR A 110 2.58 -19.61 -1.70
N CYS A 111 3.74 -19.74 -1.05
CA CYS A 111 4.87 -20.52 -1.58
C CYS A 111 5.23 -21.75 -0.73
N GLY A 112 4.73 -21.83 0.52
CA GLY A 112 5.03 -22.92 1.45
C GLY A 112 6.38 -22.82 2.16
N GLU A 113 7.12 -21.71 2.02
CA GLU A 113 8.38 -21.51 2.74
C GLU A 113 8.13 -21.42 4.25
N LYS A 114 9.03 -22.02 5.04
CA LYS A 114 8.97 -22.00 6.49
C LYS A 114 9.47 -20.65 6.99
N LEU A 115 8.59 -19.90 7.66
CA LEU A 115 8.87 -18.56 8.17
C LEU A 115 9.27 -18.57 9.64
N SER A 116 8.73 -19.51 10.43
CA SER A 116 9.06 -19.60 11.85
C SER A 116 10.41 -20.27 12.10
N VAL A 117 11.24 -19.65 12.96
CA VAL A 117 12.53 -20.21 13.40
C VAL A 117 12.32 -21.39 14.37
N GLY A 118 11.19 -21.41 15.09
CA GLY A 118 10.82 -22.44 16.05
C GLY A 118 10.42 -23.80 15.45
N LYS A 119 10.51 -24.85 16.28
CA LYS A 119 10.20 -26.25 15.93
C LYS A 119 8.80 -26.69 16.37
N GLU A 120 8.03 -25.79 17.00
CA GLU A 120 6.75 -26.13 17.60
C GLU A 120 5.60 -26.11 16.58
N ILE A 121 4.65 -27.02 16.79
CA ILE A 121 3.42 -27.14 16.02
C ILE A 121 2.57 -25.91 16.35
N VAL A 122 2.54 -24.93 15.44
CA VAL A 122 1.69 -23.75 15.58
C VAL A 122 0.24 -24.18 15.32
N VAL A 123 -0.60 -24.15 16.35
CA VAL A 123 -2.05 -24.09 16.16
C VAL A 123 -2.34 -22.63 15.81
N PRO A 124 -2.74 -22.32 14.57
CA PRO A 124 -2.96 -20.94 14.17
C PRO A 124 -4.06 -20.34 15.03
N ASN A 125 -3.69 -19.32 15.81
CA ASN A 125 -4.62 -18.45 16.51
C ASN A 125 -4.79 -17.17 15.68
N PHE A 126 -5.95 -16.52 15.80
CA PHE A 126 -6.20 -15.26 15.14
C PHE A 126 -6.66 -14.19 16.12
N GLN A 127 -6.22 -12.96 15.87
CA GLN A 127 -6.68 -11.76 16.55
C GLN A 127 -7.38 -10.89 15.51
N HIS A 128 -8.57 -10.40 15.87
CA HIS A 128 -9.33 -9.49 15.01
C HIS A 128 -9.31 -8.10 15.61
N TYR A 129 -8.82 -7.15 14.83
CA TYR A 129 -8.80 -5.74 15.16
C TYR A 129 -9.82 -5.03 14.29
N ASN A 130 -10.84 -4.45 14.91
CA ASN A 130 -11.82 -3.61 14.22
C ASN A 130 -11.49 -2.15 14.49
N PHE A 131 -11.10 -1.43 13.44
CA PHE A 131 -10.80 0.00 13.47
C PHE A 131 -12.02 0.84 13.05
N GLY A 132 -13.03 0.21 12.44
CA GLY A 132 -14.35 0.77 12.22
C GLY A 132 -15.17 0.83 13.51
N ARG A 133 -15.92 1.92 13.70
CA ARG A 133 -16.79 2.24 14.85
C ARG A 133 -16.30 1.78 16.24
N LYS A 134 -15.82 2.75 17.04
CA LYS A 134 -16.06 2.68 18.50
C LYS A 134 -17.57 2.80 18.73
N LYS A 135 -18.14 1.89 19.53
CA LYS A 135 -19.52 1.98 20.03
C LYS A 135 -19.85 3.36 20.60
#